data_AF-E6SU99-F1
#
_entry.id   AF-E6SU99-F1
#
_cell.length_a   1.000
_cell.length_b   1.000
_cell.length_c   1.000
_cell.angle_alpha   90.00
_cell.angle_beta   90.00
_cell.angle_gamma   90.00
#
_symmetry.space_group_name_H-M   'P 1'
#
loop_
_entity.id
_entity.type
_entity.pdbx_description
1 polymer ?
#
loop_
_entity_poly.entity_id
_entity_poly.type
_entity_poly.pdbx_seq_one_letter_code
_entity_poly.pdbx_strand_id
1 'polypeptide(L)'
;MEKEVKTIGEEVVKAVETMKEAGKAEKEAPKEQPVKEEKPTDTPAKGKKSAKKDEAAKLQEEINRKTKELEKCLAELERKKEISRQRTAFINAMDKLDEATGKLKEENSFETPLYKLRFVEASSYGNNSDIFTISNRFLLEEFTKFMKKKIQSKIEELEQLLISE
;
A
#
# COMPACT_ATOMS: atom_id res chain seq x y z
N MET A 1 14.18 6.15 6.27
CA MET A 1 12.72 6.31 6.06
C MET A 1 12.00 5.02 5.68
N GLU A 2 12.24 4.36 4.52
CA GLU A 2 11.50 3.12 4.18
C GLU A 2 11.75 1.95 5.16
N LYS A 3 12.98 1.80 5.66
CA LYS A 3 13.31 0.78 6.66
C LYS A 3 12.63 1.07 8.00
N GLU A 4 12.63 2.33 8.45
CA GLU A 4 12.08 2.73 9.75
C GLU A 4 10.55 2.57 9.81
N VAL A 5 9.84 2.83 8.70
CA VAL A 5 8.37 2.65 8.65
C VAL A 5 7.98 1.18 8.71
N LYS A 6 8.79 0.28 8.12
CA LYS A 6 8.58 -1.18 8.23
C LYS A 6 8.78 -1.66 9.68
N THR A 7 9.81 -1.18 10.36
CA THR A 7 10.08 -1.56 11.76
C THR A 7 8.95 -1.12 12.69
N ILE A 8 8.40 0.07 12.50
CA ILE A 8 7.32 0.60 13.34
C ILE A 8 6.02 -0.20 13.14
N GLY A 9 5.70 -0.61 11.91
CA GLY A 9 4.53 -1.44 11.63
C GLY A 9 4.58 -2.81 12.34
N GLU A 10 5.75 -3.47 12.31
CA GLU A 10 5.97 -4.76 12.97
C GLU A 10 5.95 -4.64 14.50
N GLU A 11 6.52 -3.56 15.06
CA GLU A 11 6.54 -3.30 16.49
C GLU A 11 5.14 -3.01 17.06
N VAL A 12 4.28 -2.30 16.31
CA VAL A 12 2.90 -2.00 16.73
C VAL A 12 2.05 -3.28 16.73
N VAL A 13 2.19 -4.16 15.73
CA VAL A 13 1.47 -5.45 15.70
C VAL A 13 1.89 -6.32 16.90
N LYS A 14 3.19 -6.37 17.20
CA LYS A 14 3.73 -7.15 18.32
C LYS A 14 3.25 -6.61 19.68
N ALA A 15 3.18 -5.29 19.84
CA ALA A 15 2.64 -4.67 21.04
C ALA A 15 1.15 -4.97 21.24
N VAL A 16 0.36 -4.98 20.17
CA VAL A 16 -1.08 -5.31 20.23
C VAL A 16 -1.31 -6.77 20.60
N GLU A 17 -0.50 -7.70 20.08
CA GLU A 17 -0.59 -9.12 20.45
C GLU A 17 -0.21 -9.38 21.92
N THR A 18 0.88 -8.77 22.40
CA THR A 18 1.28 -8.92 23.82
C THR A 18 0.25 -8.35 24.81
N MET A 19 -0.43 -7.25 24.46
CA MET A 19 -1.52 -6.71 25.28
C MET A 19 -2.77 -7.62 25.29
N LYS A 20 -3.03 -8.31 24.17
CA LYS A 20 -4.14 -9.27 24.04
C LYS A 20 -3.90 -10.55 24.85
N GLU A 21 -2.64 -10.97 25.01
CA GLU A 21 -2.26 -12.12 25.85
C GLU A 21 -2.26 -11.78 27.34
N ALA A 22 -1.74 -10.60 27.73
CA ALA A 22 -1.76 -10.15 29.12
C ALA A 22 -3.18 -10.02 29.71
N GLY A 23 -4.17 -9.66 28.88
CA GLY A 23 -5.59 -9.59 29.27
C GLY A 23 -6.27 -10.94 29.52
N LYS A 24 -5.65 -12.08 29.15
CA LYS A 24 -6.21 -13.43 29.38
C LYS A 24 -5.63 -14.13 30.62
N ALA A 25 -4.46 -13.73 31.10
CA ALA A 25 -3.76 -14.41 32.20
C ALA A 25 -4.34 -14.14 33.60
N GLU A 26 -5.25 -13.18 33.76
CA GLU A 26 -5.79 -12.78 35.07
C GLU A 26 -6.98 -13.64 35.57
N LYS A 27 -7.26 -14.79 34.94
CA LYS A 27 -8.44 -15.63 35.24
C LYS A 27 -8.20 -16.98 35.94
N GLU A 28 -6.98 -17.39 36.25
CA GLU A 28 -6.75 -18.64 36.99
C GLU A 28 -6.10 -18.37 38.36
N ALA A 29 -6.92 -18.48 39.41
CA ALA A 29 -6.49 -18.66 40.78
C ALA A 29 -6.30 -20.16 41.07
N PRO A 30 -5.39 -20.52 42.00
CA PRO A 30 -5.66 -21.61 42.93
C PRO A 30 -5.82 -21.12 44.37
N LYS A 31 -6.88 -21.63 45.02
CA LYS A 31 -7.21 -21.53 46.45
C LYS A 31 -6.28 -22.41 47.30
N GLU A 32 -5.99 -22.00 48.53
CA GLU A 32 -6.28 -22.78 49.77
C GLU A 32 -6.07 -21.93 51.05
N GLN A 33 -6.97 -22.15 52.02
CA GLN A 33 -7.20 -21.50 53.35
C GLN A 33 -6.33 -22.18 54.47
N PRO A 34 -6.41 -21.91 55.82
CA PRO A 34 -7.41 -21.15 56.59
C PRO A 34 -6.96 -20.23 57.79
N VAL A 35 -7.76 -19.17 58.00
CA VAL A 35 -8.45 -18.73 59.24
C VAL A 35 -7.66 -18.32 60.52
N LYS A 36 -7.81 -17.06 60.94
CA LYS A 36 -8.39 -16.73 62.27
C LYS A 36 -9.15 -15.39 62.27
N GLU A 37 -10.29 -15.43 62.92
CA GLU A 37 -11.39 -14.45 62.97
C GLU A 37 -11.04 -13.18 63.75
N GLU A 38 -11.58 -12.03 63.31
CA GLU A 38 -12.54 -11.22 64.08
C GLU A 38 -13.17 -10.12 63.19
N LYS A 39 -14.49 -9.99 63.26
CA LYS A 39 -15.38 -8.94 62.69
C LYS A 39 -16.48 -8.71 63.74
N PRO A 40 -17.33 -7.65 63.73
CA PRO A 40 -17.50 -6.60 62.73
C PRO A 40 -17.64 -5.16 63.31
N THR A 41 -17.58 -4.09 62.50
CA THR A 41 -18.78 -3.39 62.00
C THR A 41 -18.46 -2.28 60.98
N ASP A 42 -19.32 -2.21 59.95
CA ASP A 42 -19.77 -1.08 59.11
C ASP A 42 -18.74 -0.08 58.54
N THR A 43 -18.57 0.13 57.23
CA THR A 43 -19.49 0.05 56.07
C THR A 43 -18.64 -0.12 54.79
N PRO A 44 -19.02 -0.95 53.80
CA PRO A 44 -18.25 -1.09 52.57
C PRO A 44 -18.46 0.13 51.66
N ALA A 45 -17.37 0.82 51.31
CA ALA A 45 -17.32 1.67 50.13
C ALA A 45 -17.49 0.80 48.85
N LYS A 46 -18.72 0.35 48.59
CA LYS A 46 -19.06 -0.63 47.56
C LYS A 46 -19.35 0.00 46.19
N GLY A 47 -19.02 1.28 45.98
CA GLY A 47 -19.28 2.00 44.72
C GLY A 47 -18.11 2.10 43.74
N LYS A 48 -16.85 1.81 44.14
CA LYS A 48 -15.67 2.17 43.33
C LYS A 48 -15.12 1.08 42.40
N LYS A 49 -15.48 -0.21 42.59
CA LYS A 49 -14.92 -1.32 41.79
C LYS A 49 -15.62 -1.53 40.44
N SER A 50 -16.92 -1.25 40.33
CA SER A 50 -17.65 -1.35 39.06
C SER A 50 -17.29 -0.22 38.10
N ALA A 51 -17.21 1.02 38.60
CA ALA A 51 -16.90 2.19 37.79
C ALA A 51 -15.54 2.09 37.06
N LYS A 52 -14.50 1.57 37.72
CA LYS A 52 -13.17 1.37 37.10
C LYS A 52 -13.15 0.28 36.02
N LYS A 53 -13.98 -0.75 36.16
CA LYS A 53 -14.10 -1.84 35.18
C LYS A 53 -14.83 -1.37 33.92
N ASP A 54 -15.85 -0.53 34.09
CA ASP A 54 -16.58 0.08 32.97
C ASP A 54 -15.72 1.11 32.22
N GLU A 55 -14.86 1.84 32.92
CA GLU A 55 -13.90 2.76 32.30
C GLU A 55 -12.80 2.03 31.51
N ALA A 56 -12.25 0.95 32.06
CA ALA A 56 -11.28 0.10 31.36
C ALA A 56 -11.89 -0.55 30.10
N ALA A 57 -13.16 -1.00 30.16
CA ALA A 57 -13.86 -1.55 29.01
C ALA A 57 -14.07 -0.48 27.91
N LYS A 58 -14.47 0.73 28.29
CA LYS A 58 -14.61 1.87 27.35
C LYS A 58 -13.28 2.24 26.68
N LEU A 59 -12.19 2.26 27.44
CA LEU A 59 -10.86 2.50 26.89
C LEU A 59 -10.44 1.39 25.91
N GLN A 60 -10.73 0.13 26.22
CA GLN A 60 -10.44 -0.98 25.32
C GLN A 60 -11.25 -0.91 24.02
N GLU A 61 -12.52 -0.52 24.09
CA GLU A 61 -13.35 -0.29 22.90
C GLU A 61 -12.82 0.86 22.04
N GLU A 62 -12.41 1.96 22.66
CA GLU A 62 -11.83 3.10 21.94
C GLU A 62 -10.49 2.75 21.29
N ILE A 63 -9.63 1.99 21.99
CA ILE A 63 -8.40 1.44 21.43
C ILE A 63 -8.73 0.59 20.21
N ASN A 64 -9.66 -0.36 20.33
CA ASN A 64 -10.04 -1.23 19.22
C ASN A 64 -10.60 -0.44 18.02
N ARG A 65 -11.37 0.64 18.27
CA ARG A 65 -11.86 1.53 17.21
C ARG A 65 -10.71 2.23 16.51
N LYS A 66 -9.80 2.84 17.27
CA LYS A 66 -8.64 3.56 16.72
C LYS A 66 -7.69 2.63 15.97
N THR A 67 -7.50 1.39 16.43
CA THR A 67 -6.69 0.39 15.71
C THR A 67 -7.28 0.08 14.34
N LYS A 68 -8.61 -0.12 14.23
CA LYS A 68 -9.27 -0.37 12.94
C LYS A 68 -9.16 0.83 11.99
N GLU A 69 -9.31 2.04 12.51
CA GLU A 69 -9.13 3.26 11.72
C GLU A 69 -7.68 3.39 11.23
N LEU A 70 -6.70 3.10 12.07
CA LEU A 70 -5.29 3.10 11.70
C LEU A 70 -4.98 2.07 10.60
N GLU A 71 -5.47 0.84 10.73
CA GLU A 71 -5.31 -0.21 9.71
C GLU A 71 -5.89 0.24 8.36
N LYS A 72 -7.07 0.87 8.36
CA LYS A 72 -7.68 1.43 7.14
C LYS A 72 -6.79 2.53 6.54
N CYS A 73 -6.28 3.43 7.37
CA CYS A 73 -5.38 4.50 6.92
C CYS A 73 -4.08 3.94 6.31
N LEU A 74 -3.51 2.90 6.91
CA LEU A 74 -2.30 2.25 6.39
C LEU A 74 -2.55 1.57 5.05
N ALA A 75 -3.67 0.87 4.90
CA ALA A 75 -4.05 0.23 3.64
C ALA A 75 -4.25 1.27 2.52
N GLU A 76 -4.93 2.38 2.82
CA GLU A 76 -5.14 3.46 1.85
C GLU A 76 -3.83 4.15 1.46
N LEU A 77 -2.94 4.36 2.43
CA LEU A 77 -1.61 4.92 2.17
C LEU A 77 -0.78 4.03 1.25
N GLU A 78 -0.79 2.72 1.45
CA GLU A 78 -0.07 1.78 0.59
C GLU A 78 -0.66 1.75 -0.82
N ARG A 79 -1.99 1.79 -0.95
CA ARG A 79 -2.68 1.94 -2.25
C ARG A 79 -2.23 3.21 -2.98
N LYS A 80 -2.20 4.35 -2.29
CA LYS A 80 -1.77 5.64 -2.88
C LYS A 80 -0.28 5.66 -3.26
N LYS A 81 0.59 4.98 -2.50
CA LYS A 81 1.99 4.79 -2.87
C LYS A 81 2.14 4.01 -4.18
N GLU A 82 1.40 2.91 -4.33
CA GLU A 82 1.46 2.10 -5.55
C GLU A 82 1.00 2.90 -6.77
N ILE A 83 -0.10 3.65 -6.65
CA ILE A 83 -0.59 4.53 -7.71
C ILE A 83 0.47 5.60 -8.06
N SER A 84 1.12 6.19 -7.06
CA SER A 84 2.19 7.17 -7.26
C SER A 84 3.40 6.57 -8.00
N ARG A 85 3.76 5.33 -7.68
CA ARG A 85 4.82 4.58 -8.37
C ARG A 85 4.46 4.35 -9.83
N GLN A 86 3.22 3.90 -10.10
CA GLN A 86 2.73 3.68 -11.46
C GLN A 86 2.70 4.98 -12.27
N ARG A 87 2.21 6.07 -11.68
CA ARG A 87 2.21 7.40 -12.31
C ARG A 87 3.62 7.82 -12.73
N THR A 88 4.59 7.65 -11.83
CA THR A 88 6.00 7.97 -12.10
C THR A 88 6.56 7.13 -13.25
N ALA A 89 6.21 5.84 -13.31
CA ALA A 89 6.64 4.97 -14.42
C ALA A 89 6.08 5.44 -15.78
N PHE A 90 4.82 5.88 -15.83
CA PHE A 90 4.23 6.43 -17.04
C PHE A 90 4.85 7.77 -17.46
N ILE A 91 5.16 8.66 -16.52
CA ILE A 91 5.88 9.92 -16.80
C ILE A 91 7.24 9.62 -17.43
N ASN A 92 8.03 8.73 -16.82
CA ASN A 92 9.33 8.35 -17.35
C ASN A 92 9.23 7.70 -18.75
N ALA A 93 8.13 6.99 -19.04
CA ALA A 93 7.88 6.44 -20.36
C ALA A 93 7.50 7.54 -21.38
N MET A 94 6.77 8.57 -20.96
CA MET A 94 6.47 9.74 -21.78
C MET A 94 7.76 10.46 -22.19
N ASP A 95 8.66 10.74 -21.24
CA ASP A 95 9.93 11.44 -21.51
C ASP A 95 10.78 10.67 -22.54
N LYS A 96 10.85 9.34 -22.41
CA LYS A 96 11.55 8.49 -23.38
C LYS A 96 10.90 8.50 -24.77
N LEU A 97 9.57 8.56 -24.83
CA LEU A 97 8.86 8.73 -26.11
C LEU A 97 9.08 10.11 -26.71
N ASP A 98 9.18 11.17 -25.90
CA ASP A 98 9.53 12.50 -26.36
C ASP A 98 10.93 12.54 -26.98
N GLU A 99 11.91 11.93 -26.32
CA GLU A 99 13.27 11.80 -26.87
C GLU A 99 13.27 11.00 -28.18
N ALA A 100 12.58 9.85 -28.23
CA ALA A 100 12.52 9.03 -29.43
C ALA A 100 11.82 9.74 -30.60
N THR A 101 10.71 10.45 -30.34
CA THR A 101 10.05 11.27 -31.36
C THR A 101 10.96 12.39 -31.86
N GLY A 102 11.75 13.02 -30.98
CA GLY A 102 12.73 14.03 -31.37
C GLY A 102 13.73 13.49 -32.41
N LYS A 103 14.36 12.35 -32.10
CA LYS A 103 15.32 11.70 -33.00
C LYS A 103 14.70 11.22 -34.32
N LEU A 104 13.48 10.70 -34.30
CA LEU A 104 12.77 10.32 -35.53
C LEU A 104 12.51 11.51 -36.47
N LYS A 105 12.23 12.70 -35.91
CA LYS A 105 11.99 13.92 -36.70
C LYS A 105 13.23 14.49 -37.35
N GLU A 106 14.42 14.20 -36.82
CA GLU A 106 15.69 14.61 -37.42
C GLU A 106 16.02 13.81 -38.68
N GLU A 107 15.36 12.68 -38.89
CA GLU A 107 15.55 11.85 -40.08
C GLU A 107 14.62 12.23 -41.23
N ASN A 108 15.17 12.19 -42.45
CA ASN A 108 14.46 12.43 -43.71
C ASN A 108 14.24 11.14 -44.53
N SER A 109 14.61 9.98 -43.98
CA SER A 109 14.51 8.70 -44.66
C SER A 109 13.13 8.06 -44.47
N PHE A 110 12.72 7.23 -45.43
CA PHE A 110 11.48 6.45 -45.34
C PHE A 110 11.57 5.35 -44.26
N GLU A 111 12.70 4.66 -44.20
CA GLU A 111 13.06 3.75 -43.12
C GLU A 111 14.08 4.40 -42.19
N THR A 112 14.00 4.05 -40.90
CA THR A 112 14.91 4.52 -39.86
C THR A 112 15.80 3.37 -39.38
N PRO A 113 17.11 3.61 -39.18
CA PRO A 113 17.99 2.69 -38.47
C PRO A 113 17.87 2.81 -36.93
N LEU A 114 17.22 3.85 -36.41
CA LEU A 114 17.22 4.16 -34.97
C LEU A 114 16.31 3.24 -34.16
N TYR A 115 15.10 3.03 -34.68
CA TYR A 115 14.03 2.37 -33.94
C TYR A 115 13.27 1.41 -34.83
N LYS A 116 12.73 0.36 -34.20
CA LYS A 116 11.83 -0.58 -34.86
C LYS A 116 10.73 -1.01 -33.90
N LEU A 117 9.52 -1.09 -34.41
CA LEU A 117 8.43 -1.80 -33.74
C LEU A 117 8.56 -3.28 -34.05
N ARG A 118 8.47 -4.10 -33.03
CA ARG A 118 8.56 -5.54 -33.14
C ARG A 118 7.43 -6.16 -32.35
N PHE A 119 6.65 -7.00 -33.02
CA PHE A 119 5.66 -7.83 -32.36
C PHE A 119 6.24 -9.22 -32.23
N VAL A 120 6.41 -9.66 -30.99
CA VAL A 120 6.98 -10.96 -30.64
C VAL A 120 5.97 -11.80 -29.90
N GLU A 121 6.01 -13.10 -30.12
CA GLU A 121 5.25 -14.03 -29.29
C GLU A 121 5.91 -14.16 -27.90
N ALA A 122 5.12 -13.97 -26.84
CA ALA A 122 5.63 -13.96 -25.46
C ALA A 122 6.14 -15.33 -24.98
N SER A 123 5.63 -16.43 -25.54
CA SER A 123 5.88 -17.80 -25.11
C SER A 123 7.02 -18.51 -25.86
N SER A 124 7.61 -17.88 -26.87
CA SER A 124 8.60 -18.53 -27.73
C SER A 124 10.00 -18.49 -27.11
N TYR A 125 10.40 -19.59 -26.47
CA TYR A 125 11.79 -19.91 -26.11
C TYR A 125 12.60 -20.21 -27.40
N GLY A 126 12.91 -19.18 -28.19
CA GLY A 126 13.69 -19.36 -29.42
C GLY A 126 14.04 -18.03 -30.09
N ASN A 127 15.17 -18.00 -30.79
CA ASN A 127 15.76 -16.79 -31.38
C ASN A 127 14.96 -16.15 -32.55
N ASN A 128 13.75 -16.62 -32.84
CA ASN A 128 12.95 -16.12 -33.96
C ASN A 128 11.45 -16.08 -33.62
N SER A 129 11.10 -15.43 -32.51
CA SER A 129 9.71 -15.16 -32.11
C SER A 129 9.10 -13.90 -32.74
N ASP A 130 9.84 -13.24 -33.64
CA ASP A 130 9.42 -12.03 -34.34
C ASP A 130 8.28 -12.39 -35.32
N ILE A 131 7.06 -11.97 -35.00
CA ILE A 131 5.88 -12.09 -35.86
C ILE A 131 5.93 -11.03 -36.96
N PHE A 132 6.21 -9.77 -36.59
CA PHE A 132 6.44 -8.70 -37.55
C PHE A 132 7.40 -7.64 -37.00
N THR A 133 8.07 -6.94 -37.91
CA THR A 133 8.92 -5.79 -37.60
C THR A 133 8.62 -4.64 -38.55
N ILE A 134 8.54 -3.41 -38.03
CA ILE A 134 8.35 -2.18 -38.80
C ILE A 134 9.43 -1.18 -38.38
N SER A 135 10.23 -0.74 -39.34
CA SER A 135 11.24 0.32 -39.17
C SER A 135 10.91 1.57 -40.00
N ASN A 136 9.67 1.71 -40.47
CA ASN A 136 9.24 2.87 -41.23
C ASN A 136 9.09 4.10 -40.34
N ARG A 137 9.79 5.18 -40.64
CA ARG A 137 9.83 6.40 -39.82
C ARG A 137 8.44 7.01 -39.60
N PHE A 138 7.64 7.12 -40.65
CA PHE A 138 6.30 7.73 -40.58
C PHE A 138 5.33 6.92 -39.71
N LEU A 139 5.36 5.59 -39.83
CA LEU A 139 4.55 4.71 -38.98
C LEU A 139 4.99 4.78 -37.52
N LEU A 140 6.30 4.87 -37.26
CA LEU A 140 6.82 5.04 -35.90
C LEU A 140 6.45 6.40 -35.30
N GLU A 141 6.49 7.48 -36.08
CA GLU A 141 6.03 8.80 -35.63
C GLU A 141 4.56 8.80 -35.22
N GLU A 142 3.67 8.25 -36.07
CA GLU A 142 2.25 8.15 -35.72
C GLU A 142 2.01 7.21 -34.53
N PHE A 143 2.77 6.12 -34.42
CA PHE A 143 2.72 5.26 -33.25
C PHE A 143 3.14 6.00 -31.98
N THR A 144 4.27 6.71 -31.98
CA THR A 144 4.73 7.45 -30.79
C THR A 144 3.72 8.52 -30.38
N LYS A 145 3.12 9.22 -31.34
CA LYS A 145 2.05 10.21 -31.10
C LYS A 145 0.80 9.56 -30.51
N PHE A 146 0.39 8.39 -31.00
CA PHE A 146 -0.71 7.62 -30.43
C PHE A 146 -0.41 7.20 -28.99
N MET A 147 0.78 6.64 -28.74
CA MET A 147 1.19 6.18 -27.41
C MET A 147 1.26 7.31 -26.39
N LYS A 148 1.78 8.48 -26.77
CA LYS A 148 1.80 9.66 -25.89
C LYS A 148 0.41 10.04 -25.40
N LYS A 149 -0.58 10.09 -26.31
CA LYS A 149 -1.98 10.38 -25.94
C LYS A 149 -2.53 9.34 -24.95
N LYS A 150 -2.21 8.06 -25.15
CA LYS A 150 -2.66 6.98 -24.24
C LYS A 150 -1.99 7.05 -22.88
N ILE A 151 -0.69 7.30 -22.83
CA ILE A 151 0.05 7.47 -21.57
C ILE A 151 -0.46 8.69 -20.82
N GLN A 152 -0.72 9.81 -21.51
CA GLN A 152 -1.22 11.03 -20.89
C GLN A 152 -2.56 10.79 -20.22
N SER A 153 -3.50 10.17 -20.94
CA SER A 153 -4.81 9.81 -20.37
C SER A 153 -4.67 8.89 -19.16
N LYS A 154 -3.69 7.96 -19.16
CA LYS A 154 -3.47 7.09 -18.00
C LYS A 154 -2.84 7.81 -16.82
N ILE A 155 -1.95 8.78 -17.05
CA ILE A 155 -1.40 9.65 -16.01
C ILE A 155 -2.54 10.45 -15.35
N GLU A 156 -3.41 11.07 -16.16
CA GLU A 156 -4.57 11.83 -15.68
C GLU A 156 -5.50 10.95 -14.84
N GLU A 157 -5.79 9.71 -15.28
CA GLU A 157 -6.58 8.74 -14.50
C GLU A 157 -5.94 8.44 -13.14
N LEU A 158 -4.63 8.19 -13.10
CA LEU A 158 -3.90 7.89 -11.86
C LEU A 158 -3.86 9.11 -10.93
N GLU A 159 -3.73 10.33 -11.48
CA GLU A 159 -3.79 11.57 -10.72
C GLU A 159 -5.15 11.78 -10.06
N GLN A 160 -6.24 11.51 -10.78
CA GLN A 160 -7.59 11.55 -10.20
C GLN A 160 -7.74 10.55 -9.04
N LEU A 161 -7.21 9.34 -9.19
CA LEU A 161 -7.26 8.31 -8.12
C LEU A 161 -6.46 8.69 -6.87
N LEU A 162 -5.44 9.54 -6.99
CA LEU A 162 -4.65 10.03 -5.85
C LEU A 162 -5.37 11.14 -5.08
N ILE A 163 -6.06 12.01 -5.81
CA ILE A 163 -6.79 13.18 -5.27
C ILE A 163 -8.14 12.76 -4.69
N SER A 164 -8.73 11.68 -5.21
CA SER A 164 -9.96 11.09 -4.66
C SER A 164 -9.75 10.66 -3.20
N GLU A 165 -10.66 11.10 -2.32
CA GLU A 165 -10.73 10.71 -0.90
C GLU A 165 -11.31 9.30 -0.71
#